data_AF-A0A0M3HHW1-F1
#
_entry.id   AF-A0A0M3HHW1-F1
#
_cell.length_a   1.000
_cell.length_b   1.000
_cell.length_c   1.000
_cell.angle_alpha   90.00
_cell.angle_beta   90.00
_cell.angle_gamma   90.00
#
_symmetry.space_group_name_H-M   'P 1'
#
loop_
_entity.id
_entity.type
_entity.pdbx_description
1 polymer ?
#
loop_
_entity_poly.entity_id
_entity_poly.type
_entity_poly.pdbx_seq_one_letter_code
_entity_poly.pdbx_strand_id
1 'polypeptide(L)'
;MESLYHQTNALLQQIHLGLGALENAKDESDAQKTVQIVYEQLRIIDGNCERLDLLVDKEPPTRRRHQRYKVDQLKFDCQSIHSAVSTMHLRLTNKWREMAEREELLTRRFDSFSSSSISFSSCLSLLKELISKFH
;
A
#
# COMPACT_ATOMS: atom_id res chain seq x y z
N MET A 1 -15.38 24.32 17.05
CA MET A 1 -13.96 23.91 17.02
C MET A 1 -13.77 22.56 17.69
N GLU A 2 -14.17 22.39 18.95
CA GLU A 2 -13.97 21.14 19.71
C GLU A 2 -14.55 19.88 19.04
N SER A 3 -15.78 19.94 18.52
CA SER A 3 -16.38 18.84 17.76
C SER A 3 -15.52 18.40 16.56
N LEU A 4 -15.00 19.36 15.78
CA LEU A 4 -14.17 19.07 14.61
C LEU A 4 -12.80 18.50 15.01
N TYR A 5 -12.25 18.96 16.13
CA TYR A 5 -11.03 18.39 16.72
C TYR A 5 -11.22 16.93 17.11
N HIS A 6 -12.33 16.60 17.80
CA HIS A 6 -12.63 15.21 18.17
C HIS A 6 -12.92 14.33 16.96
N GLN A 7 -13.65 14.85 15.97
CA GLN A 7 -13.89 14.14 14.71
C GLN A 7 -12.57 13.81 14.00
N THR A 8 -11.64 14.76 13.94
CA THR A 8 -10.33 14.55 13.29
C THR A 8 -9.51 13.50 14.04
N ASN A 9 -9.52 13.52 15.37
CA ASN A 9 -8.87 12.47 16.18
C ASN A 9 -9.50 11.09 15.97
N ALA A 10 -10.83 11.02 15.86
CA ALA A 10 -11.50 9.76 15.57
C ALA A 10 -11.10 9.22 14.18
N LEU A 11 -10.96 10.09 13.18
CA LEU A 11 -10.46 9.71 11.85
C LEU A 11 -9.00 9.23 11.91
N LEU A 12 -8.13 9.88 12.68
CA LEU A 12 -6.76 9.40 12.89
C LEU A 12 -6.72 7.98 13.46
N GLN A 13 -7.56 7.70 14.46
CA GLN A 13 -7.69 6.36 15.03
C GLN A 13 -8.20 5.34 14.00
N GLN A 14 -9.19 5.72 13.18
CA GLN A 14 -9.68 4.85 12.11
C GLN A 14 -8.61 4.54 11.06
N ILE A 15 -7.79 5.53 10.69
CA ILE A 15 -6.67 5.30 9.76
C ILE A 15 -5.64 4.36 10.39
N HIS A 16 -5.31 4.51 11.67
CA HIS A 16 -4.42 3.57 12.36
C HIS A 16 -4.96 2.13 12.33
N LEU A 17 -6.26 1.94 12.55
CA LEU A 17 -6.90 0.64 12.41
C LEU A 17 -6.84 0.12 10.96
N GLY A 18 -7.05 1.00 9.99
CA GLY A 18 -6.91 0.69 8.56
C GLY A 18 -5.48 0.24 8.20
N LEU A 19 -4.46 0.90 8.76
CA LEU A 19 -3.06 0.49 8.59
C LEU A 19 -2.78 -0.88 9.21
N GLY A 20 -3.30 -1.15 10.40
CA GLY A 20 -3.21 -2.48 11.00
C GLY A 20 -3.91 -3.57 10.18
N ALA A 21 -5.05 -3.23 9.54
CA ALA A 21 -5.71 -4.15 8.61
C ALA A 21 -4.88 -4.38 7.34
N LEU A 22 -4.22 -3.34 6.81
CA LEU A 22 -3.33 -3.43 5.65
C LEU A 22 -2.10 -4.32 5.91
N GLU A 23 -1.53 -4.28 7.11
CA GLU A 23 -0.43 -5.16 7.50
C GLU A 23 -0.81 -6.64 7.45
N ASN A 24 -2.09 -6.95 7.73
CA ASN A 24 -2.61 -8.31 7.82
C ASN A 24 -3.40 -8.75 6.57
N ALA A 25 -3.44 -7.92 5.53
CA ALA A 25 -4.20 -8.21 4.32
C ALA A 25 -3.65 -9.44 3.59
N LYS A 26 -4.53 -10.39 3.28
CA LYS A 26 -4.20 -11.64 2.58
C LYS A 26 -4.25 -11.49 1.07
N ASP A 27 -5.20 -10.70 0.59
CA ASP A 27 -5.50 -10.54 -0.82
C ASP A 27 -5.25 -9.10 -1.28
N GLU A 28 -4.74 -8.94 -2.50
CA GLU A 28 -4.41 -7.64 -3.07
C GLU A 28 -5.66 -6.75 -3.20
N SER A 29 -6.78 -7.32 -3.64
CA SER A 29 -8.04 -6.60 -3.82
C SER A 29 -8.53 -5.95 -2.53
N ASP A 30 -8.46 -6.67 -1.41
CA ASP A 30 -8.92 -6.16 -0.11
C ASP A 30 -7.93 -5.14 0.47
N ALA A 31 -6.62 -5.34 0.24
CA ALA A 31 -5.61 -4.34 0.55
C ALA A 31 -5.86 -3.03 -0.22
N GLN A 32 -6.14 -3.10 -1.52
CA GLN A 32 -6.40 -1.93 -2.36
C GLN A 32 -7.66 -1.17 -1.92
N LYS A 33 -8.76 -1.87 -1.61
CA LYS A 33 -9.98 -1.22 -1.06
C LYS A 33 -9.69 -0.49 0.25
N THR A 34 -8.93 -1.14 1.15
CA THR A 34 -8.59 -0.55 2.44
C THR A 34 -7.69 0.68 2.26
N VAL A 35 -6.72 0.64 1.34
CA VAL A 35 -5.90 1.80 0.96
C VAL A 35 -6.77 2.95 0.47
N GLN A 36 -7.75 2.70 -0.40
CA GLN A 36 -8.65 3.74 -0.92
C GLN A 36 -9.44 4.41 0.22
N ILE A 37 -9.98 3.62 1.15
CA ILE A 37 -10.69 4.14 2.32
C ILE A 37 -9.77 5.02 3.17
N VAL A 38 -8.54 4.57 3.43
CA VAL A 38 -7.55 5.31 4.20
C VAL A 38 -7.21 6.66 3.53
N TYR A 39 -7.02 6.69 2.21
CA TYR A 39 -6.74 7.93 1.49
C TYR A 39 -7.93 8.91 1.50
N GLU A 40 -9.16 8.42 1.40
CA GLU A 40 -10.34 9.28 1.53
C GLU A 40 -10.45 9.87 2.95
N GLN A 41 -10.15 9.07 3.98
CA GLN A 41 -10.09 9.57 5.36
C GLN A 41 -8.99 10.62 5.55
N LEU A 42 -7.80 10.44 4.95
CA LEU A 42 -6.73 11.44 4.97
C LEU A 42 -7.18 12.76 4.34
N ARG A 43 -7.88 12.70 3.20
CA ARG A 43 -8.42 13.90 2.54
C ARG A 43 -9.40 14.66 3.44
N ILE A 44 -10.24 13.95 4.18
CA ILE A 44 -11.16 14.56 5.15
C ILE A 44 -10.38 15.21 6.30
N ILE A 45 -9.32 14.56 6.79
CA ILE A 45 -8.43 15.12 7.82
C ILE A 45 -7.79 16.42 7.35
N ASP A 46 -7.27 16.46 6.12
CA ASP A 46 -6.62 17.65 5.57
C ASP A 46 -7.60 18.84 5.54
N GLY A 47 -8.82 18.62 5.05
CA GLY A 47 -9.88 19.63 5.06
C GLY A 47 -10.30 20.07 6.47
N ASN A 48 -10.33 19.13 7.43
CA ASN A 48 -10.62 19.46 8.83
C ASN A 48 -9.51 20.31 9.46
N CYS A 49 -8.23 20.01 9.18
CA CYS A 49 -7.08 20.78 9.66
C CYS A 49 -7.11 22.22 9.14
N GLU A 50 -7.37 22.43 7.84
CA GLU A 50 -7.56 23.77 7.26
C GLU A 50 -8.71 24.51 7.96
N ARG A 51 -9.83 23.82 8.19
CA ARG A 51 -10.99 24.42 8.86
C ARG A 51 -10.72 24.75 10.32
N LEU A 52 -9.95 23.93 11.02
CA LEU A 52 -9.52 24.17 12.41
C LEU A 52 -8.62 25.39 12.51
N ASP A 53 -7.69 25.57 11.56
CA ASP A 53 -6.83 26.76 11.50
C ASP A 53 -7.66 28.06 11.43
N LEU A 54 -8.68 28.08 10.56
CA LEU A 54 -9.61 29.20 10.44
C LEU A 54 -10.43 29.44 11.72
N LEU A 55 -10.77 28.38 12.46
CA LEU A 55 -11.52 28.50 13.71
C LEU A 55 -10.65 29.03 14.84
N VAL A 56 -9.38 28.63 14.92
CA VAL A 56 -8.43 29.14 15.90
C VAL A 56 -8.23 30.65 15.74
N ASP A 57 -8.12 31.15 14.51
CA ASP A 57 -7.93 32.59 14.28
C ASP A 57 -9.13 33.43 14.71
N LYS A 58 -10.32 32.82 14.76
CA LYS A 58 -11.56 33.44 15.24
C LYS A 58 -11.74 33.39 16.76
N GLU A 59 -10.91 32.64 17.47
CA GLU A 59 -10.98 32.59 18.95
C GLU A 59 -10.52 33.92 19.58
N PRO A 60 -11.08 34.32 20.73
CA PRO A 60 -10.63 35.48 21.47
C PRO A 60 -9.16 35.32 21.91
N PRO A 61 -8.38 36.42 22.03
CA PRO A 61 -6.95 36.36 22.34
C PRO A 61 -6.60 35.53 23.58
N THR A 62 -7.48 35.54 24.59
CA THR A 62 -7.30 34.79 25.85
C THR A 62 -7.25 33.28 25.67
N ARG A 63 -7.97 32.72 24.68
CA ARG A 63 -8.03 31.26 24.42
C ARG A 63 -7.26 30.85 23.17
N ARG A 64 -7.03 31.79 22.25
CA ARG A 64 -6.39 31.54 20.94
C ARG A 64 -5.08 30.77 21.06
N ARG A 65 -4.16 31.19 21.95
CA ARG A 65 -2.85 30.54 22.10
C ARG A 65 -2.97 29.06 22.48
N HIS A 66 -3.84 28.74 23.43
CA HIS A 66 -4.06 27.35 23.85
C HIS A 66 -4.65 26.50 22.72
N GLN A 67 -5.61 27.06 21.97
CA GLN A 67 -6.26 26.34 20.89
C GLN A 67 -5.35 26.16 19.68
N ARG A 68 -4.51 27.15 19.38
CA ARG A 68 -3.44 27.05 18.38
C ARG A 68 -2.51 25.89 18.68
N TYR A 69 -2.03 25.80 19.93
CA TYR A 69 -1.20 24.68 20.36
C TYR A 69 -1.86 23.31 20.13
N LYS A 70 -3.14 23.15 20.48
CA LYS A 70 -3.87 21.89 20.25
C LYS A 70 -3.98 21.54 18.76
N VAL A 71 -4.29 22.53 17.92
CA VAL A 71 -4.39 22.32 16.46
C VAL A 71 -3.02 22.00 15.86
N ASP A 72 -1.96 22.67 16.30
CA ASP A 72 -0.60 22.41 15.82
C ASP A 72 -0.13 21.00 16.20
N GLN A 73 -0.42 20.56 17.42
CA GLN A 73 -0.16 19.17 17.84
C GLN A 73 -0.92 18.18 16.96
N LEU A 74 -2.22 18.41 16.72
CA LEU A 74 -3.02 17.55 15.87
C LEU A 74 -2.48 17.49 14.43
N LYS A 75 -2.02 18.63 13.88
CA LYS A 75 -1.41 18.68 12.54
C LYS A 75 -0.12 17.89 12.47
N PHE A 76 0.70 17.92 13.51
CA PHE A 76 1.89 17.08 13.60
C PHE A 76 1.53 15.59 13.55
N ASP A 77 0.52 15.16 14.33
CA ASP A 77 0.03 13.78 14.30
C ASP A 77 -0.50 13.38 12.91
N CYS A 78 -1.19 14.30 12.22
CA CYS A 78 -1.66 14.10 10.85
C CYS A 78 -0.51 13.95 9.84
N GLN A 79 0.58 14.72 9.98
CA GLN A 79 1.77 14.56 9.13
C GLN A 79 2.48 13.23 9.37
N SER A 80 2.56 12.81 10.64
CA SER A 80 3.11 11.52 11.02
C SER A 80 2.32 10.37 10.36
N ILE A 81 0.98 10.42 10.43
CA ILE A 81 0.15 9.37 9.84
C ILE A 81 0.22 9.36 8.31
N HIS A 82 0.27 10.53 7.65
CA HIS A 82 0.50 10.63 6.20
C HIS A 82 1.77 9.90 5.77
N SER A 83 2.85 10.10 6.54
CA SER A 83 4.13 9.44 6.31
C SER A 83 4.05 7.92 6.50
N ALA A 84 3.33 7.47 7.53
CA ALA A 84 3.09 6.06 7.79
C ALA A 84 2.28 5.40 6.66
N VAL A 85 1.19 6.04 6.22
CA VAL A 85 0.34 5.55 5.11
C VAL A 85 1.17 5.44 3.83
N SER A 86 1.93 6.47 3.47
CA SER A 86 2.76 6.45 2.26
C SER A 86 3.80 5.33 2.30
N THR A 87 4.46 5.13 3.45
CA THR A 87 5.44 4.06 3.62
C THR A 87 4.80 2.69 3.50
N MET A 88 3.64 2.48 4.12
CA MET A 88 2.91 1.21 4.05
C MET A 88 2.40 0.92 2.64
N HIS A 89 1.86 1.92 1.95
CA HIS A 89 1.40 1.77 0.58
C HIS A 89 2.55 1.40 -0.38
N LEU A 90 3.70 2.04 -0.25
CA LEU A 90 4.90 1.70 -1.03
C LEU A 90 5.35 0.25 -0.77
N ARG A 91 5.44 -0.15 0.51
CA ARG A 91 5.82 -1.52 0.88
C ARG A 91 4.88 -2.57 0.27
N LEU A 92 3.57 -2.34 0.34
CA LEU A 92 2.58 -3.24 -0.25
C LEU A 92 2.72 -3.28 -1.78
N THR A 93 2.82 -2.12 -2.43
CA THR A 93 2.97 -2.05 -3.89
C THR A 93 4.19 -2.82 -4.38
N ASN A 94 5.33 -2.71 -3.68
CA ASN A 94 6.53 -3.47 -4.01
C ASN A 94 6.33 -4.97 -3.80
N LYS A 95 5.73 -5.37 -2.66
CA LYS A 95 5.41 -6.78 -2.37
C LYS A 95 4.55 -7.41 -3.48
N TRP A 96 3.49 -6.74 -3.92
CA TRP A 96 2.60 -7.26 -4.96
C TRP A 96 3.31 -7.32 -6.32
N ARG A 97 4.13 -6.30 -6.66
CA ARG A 97 4.95 -6.30 -7.87
C ARG A 97 5.91 -7.50 -7.91
N GLU A 98 6.62 -7.75 -6.81
CA GLU A 98 7.56 -8.88 -6.70
C GLU A 98 6.85 -10.24 -6.85
N MET A 99 5.62 -10.37 -6.31
CA MET A 99 4.83 -11.59 -6.47
C MET A 99 4.36 -11.78 -7.92
N ALA A 100 3.88 -10.73 -8.57
CA ALA A 100 3.48 -10.78 -9.98
C ALA A 100 4.66 -11.15 -10.90
N GLU A 101 5.83 -10.53 -10.70
CA GLU A 101 7.05 -10.85 -11.46
C GLU A 101 7.48 -12.31 -11.25
N ARG A 102 7.41 -12.80 -10.02
CA ARG A 102 7.70 -14.21 -9.71
C ARG A 102 6.74 -15.16 -10.44
N GLU A 103 5.44 -14.86 -10.44
CA GLU A 103 4.44 -15.67 -11.15
C GLU A 103 4.66 -15.66 -12.67
N GLU A 104 5.02 -14.52 -13.25
CA GLU A 104 5.35 -14.42 -14.67
C GLU A 104 6.57 -15.28 -15.02
N LEU A 105 7.64 -15.21 -14.22
CA LEU A 105 8.85 -16.02 -14.41
C LEU A 105 8.58 -17.52 -14.29
N LEU A 106 7.70 -17.93 -13.37
CA LEU A 106 7.28 -19.33 -13.21
C LEU A 106 6.48 -19.79 -14.44
N THR A 107 5.46 -19.03 -14.84
CA THR A 107 4.59 -19.36 -15.97
C THR A 107 5.39 -19.46 -17.27
N ARG A 108 6.28 -18.49 -17.52
CA ARG A 108 7.17 -18.50 -18.69
C ARG A 108 8.13 -19.70 -18.71
N ARG A 109 8.66 -20.11 -17.54
CA ARG A 109 9.48 -21.33 -17.46
C ARG A 109 8.65 -22.56 -17.83
N PHE A 110 7.46 -22.72 -17.27
CA PHE A 110 6.59 -23.87 -17.57
C PHE A 110 6.17 -23.94 -19.04
N ASP A 111 5.81 -22.82 -19.67
CA ASP A 111 5.47 -22.78 -21.09
C ASP A 111 6.68 -23.06 -21.99
N SER A 112 7.86 -22.58 -21.60
CA SER A 112 9.10 -22.92 -22.31
C SER A 112 9.41 -24.42 -22.20
N PHE A 113 9.18 -25.07 -21.06
CA PHE A 113 9.35 -26.53 -20.89
C PHE A 113 8.24 -27.35 -21.57
N SER A 114 7.01 -26.84 -21.65
CA SER A 114 5.88 -27.50 -22.33
C SER A 114 5.99 -27.41 -23.87
N SER A 115 6.37 -26.23 -24.39
CA SER A 115 6.64 -26.01 -25.82
C SER A 115 7.96 -26.65 -26.28
N SER A 116 8.89 -26.89 -25.34
CA SER A 116 10.02 -27.80 -25.54
C SER A 116 9.75 -29.20 -25.00
N SER A 117 8.53 -29.68 -25.19
CA SER A 117 8.30 -31.09 -25.53
C SER A 117 8.92 -31.40 -26.91
N ILE A 118 10.21 -31.09 -27.07
CA ILE A 118 11.09 -31.97 -27.83
C ILE A 118 10.95 -33.27 -27.05
N SER A 119 10.08 -34.14 -27.57
CA SER A 119 9.86 -35.47 -27.05
C SER A 119 11.23 -36.02 -26.69
N PHE A 120 11.43 -36.48 -25.45
CA PHE A 120 12.69 -37.10 -25.03
C PHE A 120 13.12 -38.18 -26.04
N SER A 121 12.13 -38.77 -26.75
CA SER A 121 12.27 -39.62 -27.94
C SER A 121 13.09 -39.00 -29.09
N SER A 122 12.84 -37.73 -29.45
CA SER A 122 13.53 -37.01 -30.53
C SER A 122 15.00 -36.72 -30.22
N CYS A 123 15.31 -36.48 -28.94
CA CYS A 123 16.69 -36.29 -28.49
C CYS A 123 17.47 -37.63 -28.50
N LEU A 124 16.81 -38.73 -28.10
CA LEU A 124 17.36 -40.08 -28.15
C LEU A 124 17.61 -40.58 -29.58
N SER A 125 16.77 -40.23 -30.55
CA SER A 125 16.99 -40.60 -31.97
C SER A 125 18.21 -39.89 -32.56
N LEU A 126 18.40 -38.60 -32.24
CA LEU A 126 19.58 -37.84 -32.70
C LEU A 126 20.89 -38.39 -32.11
N LEU A 127 20.87 -38.82 -30.84
CA LEU A 127 22.02 -39.46 -30.20
C LEU A 127 22.35 -40.83 -30.82
N LYS A 128 21.34 -41.64 -31.15
CA LYS A 128 21.55 -42.93 -31.84
C LYS A 128 22.12 -42.74 -33.24
N GLU A 129 21.66 -41.73 -33.96
CA GLU A 129 22.13 -41.43 -35.32
C GLU A 129 23.56 -40.87 -35.34
N LEU A 130 23.95 -40.11 -34.32
CA LEU A 130 25.33 -39.67 -34.11
C LEU A 130 26.26 -40.84 -33.77
N ILE A 131 25.83 -41.77 -32.90
CA ILE A 131 26.63 -42.94 -32.54
C ILE A 131 26.81 -43.90 -33.73
N SER A 132 25.80 -44.04 -34.59
CA SER A 132 25.87 -44.87 -35.80
C SER A 132 26.78 -44.30 -36.90
N LYS A 133 27.14 -43.02 -36.86
CA LYS A 133 28.08 -42.39 -37.81
C LYS A 133 29.54 -42.49 -37.37
N PHE A 134 29.79 -42.95 -36.14
CA PHE A 134 31.12 -43.11 -35.55
C PHE A 134 31.60 -44.57 -35.50
N HIS A 135 30.91 -45.49 -36.17
CA HIS A 135 31.32 -46.88 -36.34
C HIS A 135 31.19 -47.31 -37.81
#